data_AF-A0A968T811-F1
#
_entry.id   AF-A0A968T811-F1
#
_cell.length_a   1.000
_cell.length_b   1.000
_cell.length_c   1.000
_cell.angle_alpha   90.00
_cell.angle_beta   90.00
_cell.angle_gamma   90.00
#
_symmetry.space_group_name_H-M   'P 1'
#
loop_
_entity.id
_entity.type
_entity.pdbx_description
1 polymer ?
#
loop_
_entity_poly.entity_id
_entity_poly.type
_entity_poly.pdbx_seq_one_letter_code
_entity_poly.pdbx_strand_id
1 'polypeptide(L)'
;MKIKFHNQPESFLGLYAQISMNNVQGQDYPYFYVVLVAKRESGLIAEIAKKLNTPENVISELSSQEDSEVLVIRQYTTKKSGYHTPAKAINTIFDCGLETCKKHFN
;
A
#
# COMPACT_ATOMS: atom_id res chain seq x y z
N MET A 1 8.56 -6.25 -4.26
CA MET A 1 7.94 -7.28 -5.13
C MET A 1 6.71 -6.69 -5.83
N LYS A 2 6.52 -6.94 -7.13
CA LYS A 2 5.34 -6.53 -7.90
C LYS A 2 4.39 -7.71 -8.10
N ILE A 3 3.09 -7.49 -7.91
CA ILE A 3 2.03 -8.47 -8.12
C ILE A 3 1.15 -8.00 -9.28
N LYS A 4 0.80 -8.93 -10.17
CA LYS A 4 -0.16 -8.74 -11.26
C LYS A 4 -1.37 -9.65 -11.04
N PHE A 5 -2.55 -9.18 -11.46
CA PHE A 5 -3.80 -9.91 -11.41
C PHE A 5 -4.27 -10.22 -12.83
N HIS A 6 -4.98 -11.34 -13.03
CA HIS A 6 -5.36 -11.80 -14.36
C HIS A 6 -6.26 -10.81 -15.11
N ASN A 7 -7.30 -10.29 -14.45
CA ASN A 7 -8.26 -9.33 -15.03
C ASN A 7 -7.98 -7.87 -14.63
N GLN A 8 -6.73 -7.52 -14.29
CA GLN A 8 -6.42 -6.12 -13.99
C GLN A 8 -6.57 -5.25 -15.25
N PRO A 9 -7.13 -4.04 -15.14
CA PRO A 9 -7.14 -3.10 -16.26
C PRO A 9 -5.71 -2.67 -16.62
N GLU A 10 -5.46 -2.30 -17.87
CA GLU A 10 -4.13 -1.82 -18.30
C GLU A 10 -3.67 -0.55 -17.56
N SER A 11 -4.63 0.25 -17.10
CA SER A 11 -4.34 1.42 -16.27
C SER A 11 -3.78 1.04 -14.90
N PHE A 12 -4.05 -0.16 -14.39
CA PHE A 12 -3.47 -0.63 -13.13
C PHE A 12 -2.04 -1.09 -13.34
N LEU A 13 -1.10 -0.29 -12.87
CA LEU A 13 0.33 -0.53 -13.06
C LEU A 13 0.83 -1.64 -12.12
N GLY A 14 0.21 -1.81 -10.95
CA GLY A 14 0.41 -2.99 -10.11
C GLY A 14 0.26 -2.74 -8.60
N LEU A 15 0.29 -3.84 -7.85
CA LEU A 15 0.50 -3.84 -6.40
C LEU A 15 1.98 -4.09 -6.11
N TYR A 16 2.58 -3.24 -5.29
CA TYR A 16 3.99 -3.30 -4.93
C TYR A 16 4.14 -3.49 -3.42
N ALA A 17 4.65 -4.64 -3.00
CA ALA A 17 5.12 -4.85 -1.62
C ALA A 17 6.55 -4.31 -1.50
N GLN A 18 6.76 -3.32 -0.63
CA GLN A 18 8.02 -2.59 -0.50
C GLN A 18 8.52 -2.63 0.95
N ILE A 19 9.85 -2.55 1.09
CA ILE A 19 10.53 -2.33 2.36
C ILE A 19 11.41 -1.09 2.17
N SER A 20 11.22 -0.09 3.04
CA SER A 20 12.13 1.03 3.19
C SER A 20 12.98 0.84 4.45
N MET A 21 14.20 1.38 4.45
CA MET A 21 15.05 1.40 5.64
C MET A 21 14.89 2.75 6.34
N ASN A 22 14.30 2.74 7.54
CA ASN A 22 14.22 3.91 8.39
C ASN A 22 15.48 3.98 9.25
N ASN A 23 16.30 5.01 9.08
CA ASN A 23 17.40 5.29 9.99
C ASN A 23 16.91 6.17 11.15
N VAL A 24 17.02 5.68 12.37
CA VAL A 24 16.65 6.40 13.59
C VAL A 24 17.85 6.41 14.51
N GLN A 25 18.48 7.58 14.67
CA GLN A 25 19.66 7.77 15.51
C GLN A 25 20.81 6.80 15.18
N GLY A 26 21.03 6.53 13.88
CA GLY A 26 22.10 5.64 13.42
C GLY A 26 21.73 4.16 13.41
N GLN A 27 20.55 3.78 13.91
CA GLN A 27 20.05 2.41 13.82
C GLN A 27 19.05 2.27 12.67
N ASP A 28 19.25 1.27 11.83
CA ASP A 28 18.36 0.97 10.72
C ASP A 28 17.21 0.04 11.15
N TYR A 29 16.01 0.39 10.71
CA TYR A 29 14.77 -0.33 10.96
C TYR A 29 14.04 -0.60 9.64
N PRO A 30 13.83 -1.86 9.24
CA PRO A 30 13.06 -2.18 8.05
C PRO A 30 11.58 -1.84 8.27
N TYR A 31 11.01 -1.14 7.30
CA TYR A 31 9.62 -0.70 7.31
C TYR A 31 8.90 -1.18 6.06
N PHE A 32 7.97 -2.09 6.26
CA PHE A 32 7.17 -2.70 5.19
C PHE A 32 5.87 -1.93 4.94
N TYR A 33 5.52 -1.78 3.67
CA TYR A 33 4.26 -1.21 3.20
C TYR A 33 3.87 -1.75 1.82
N VAL A 34 2.61 -1.57 1.44
CA VAL A 34 2.09 -1.88 0.11
C VAL A 34 1.73 -0.60 -0.62
N VAL A 35 2.00 -0.54 -1.92
CA VAL A 35 1.60 0.56 -2.80
C VAL A 35 0.77 0.00 -3.95
N LEU A 36 -0.43 0.53 -4.13
CA LEU A 36 -1.21 0.34 -5.35
C LEU A 36 -0.92 1.50 -6.29
N VAL A 37 -0.66 1.21 -7.57
CA VAL A 37 -0.32 2.24 -8.56
C VAL A 37 -1.20 2.05 -9.79
N ALA A 38 -1.81 3.14 -10.27
CA ALA A 38 -2.48 3.19 -11.57
C ALA A 38 -2.18 4.50 -12.30
N LYS A 39 -2.45 4.53 -13.60
CA LYS A 39 -2.40 5.76 -14.39
C LYS A 39 -3.44 6.76 -13.88
N ARG A 40 -3.05 8.03 -13.76
CA ARG A 40 -3.85 9.08 -13.13
C ARG A 40 -5.22 9.26 -13.77
N GLU A 41 -5.28 9.22 -15.10
CA GLU A 41 -6.49 9.44 -15.88
C GLU A 41 -7.57 8.37 -15.67
N SER A 42 -7.21 7.21 -15.08
CA SER A 42 -8.17 6.14 -14.82
C SER A 42 -9.08 6.39 -13.62
N GLY A 43 -8.65 7.22 -12.64
CA GLY A 43 -9.35 7.41 -11.37
C GLY A 43 -9.48 6.14 -10.51
N LEU A 44 -8.83 5.04 -10.91
CA LEU A 44 -9.03 3.72 -10.32
C LEU A 44 -8.56 3.67 -8.86
N ILE A 45 -7.44 4.31 -8.54
CA ILE A 45 -6.90 4.31 -7.18
C ILE A 45 -7.81 5.11 -6.25
N ALA A 46 -8.34 6.25 -6.71
CA ALA A 46 -9.31 7.02 -5.94
C ALA A 46 -10.61 6.25 -5.67
N GLU A 47 -11.07 5.44 -6.63
CA GLU A 47 -12.21 4.55 -6.45
C GLU A 47 -11.92 3.45 -5.41
N ILE A 48 -10.78 2.77 -5.54
CA ILE A 48 -10.34 1.74 -4.60
C ILE A 48 -10.24 2.32 -3.19
N ALA A 49 -9.62 3.49 -3.04
CA ALA A 49 -9.44 4.16 -1.75
C ALA A 49 -10.78 4.46 -1.04
N LYS A 50 -11.84 4.83 -1.79
CA LYS A 50 -13.18 5.07 -1.22
C LYS A 50 -13.84 3.80 -0.68
N LYS A 51 -13.54 2.64 -1.27
CA LYS A 51 -14.13 1.34 -0.92
C LYS A 51 -13.25 0.54 0.06
N LEU A 52 -12.01 0.98 0.29
CA LEU A 52 -11.05 0.31 1.14
C LEU A 52 -11.48 0.40 2.61
N ASN A 53 -11.66 -0.76 3.24
CA ASN A 53 -11.78 -0.87 4.69
C ASN A 53 -10.42 -1.32 5.25
N THR A 54 -9.75 -0.46 5.99
CA THR A 54 -8.46 -0.82 6.59
C THR A 54 -8.67 -1.56 7.92
N PRO A 55 -7.87 -2.61 8.20
CA PRO A 55 -7.83 -3.23 9.52
C PRO A 55 -7.36 -2.26 10.61
N GLU A 56 -7.55 -2.63 11.87
CA GLU A 56 -7.04 -1.86 13.00
C GLU A 56 -5.52 -1.64 12.89
N ASN A 57 -5.05 -0.43 13.22
CA ASN A 57 -3.64 -0.03 13.12
C ASN A 57 -3.04 -0.09 11.70
N VAL A 58 -3.87 -0.18 10.66
CA VAL A 58 -3.49 0.02 9.26
C VAL A 58 -4.19 1.26 8.73
N ILE A 59 -3.44 2.08 8.00
CA ILE A 59 -3.94 3.28 7.33
C ILE A 59 -3.63 3.22 5.84
N SER A 60 -4.41 3.98 5.07
CA SER A 60 -4.21 4.16 3.64
C SER A 60 -4.07 5.64 3.30
N GLU A 61 -3.09 5.97 2.46
CA GLU A 61 -2.79 7.35 2.05
C GLU A 61 -2.86 7.43 0.53
N LEU A 62 -3.86 8.18 0.04
CA LEU A 62 -4.01 8.48 -1.38
C LEU A 62 -3.08 9.63 -1.73
N SER A 63 -2.29 9.46 -2.78
CA SER A 63 -1.47 10.51 -3.34
C SER A 63 -1.52 10.47 -4.86
N SER A 64 -1.19 11.61 -5.46
CA SER A 64 -1.30 11.90 -6.88
C SER A 64 0.04 12.44 -7.33
N GLN A 65 0.62 11.81 -8.34
CA GLN A 65 1.77 12.32 -9.08
C GLN A 65 1.34 12.76 -10.49
N GLU A 66 2.28 13.24 -11.29
CA GLU A 66 2.03 13.80 -12.63
C GLU A 66 1.24 12.81 -13.51
N ASP A 67 1.75 11.58 -13.65
CA ASP A 67 1.15 10.55 -14.52
C ASP A 67 0.49 9.37 -13.78
N SER A 68 0.51 9.38 -12.44
CA SER A 68 0.01 8.25 -11.65
C SER A 68 -0.75 8.66 -10.40
N GLU A 69 -1.70 7.83 -10.01
CA GLU A 69 -2.24 7.82 -8.66
C GLU A 69 -1.65 6.66 -7.87
N VAL A 70 -1.41 6.89 -6.58
CA VAL A 70 -0.85 5.90 -5.67
C VAL A 70 -1.68 5.82 -4.39
N LEU A 71 -1.91 4.60 -3.91
CA LEU A 71 -2.47 4.35 -2.58
C LEU A 71 -1.46 3.57 -1.77
N VAL A 72 -0.91 4.21 -0.75
CA VAL A 72 0.01 3.59 0.19
C VAL A 72 -0.80 2.98 1.32
N ILE A 73 -0.63 1.68 1.57
CA ILE A 73 -1.22 0.96 2.70
C ILE A 73 -0.09 0.60 3.65
N ARG A 74 -0.17 1.09 4.88
CA ARG A 74 0.92 0.95 5.87
C ARG A 74 0.37 0.91 7.29
N GLN A 75 1.22 0.50 8.24
CA GLN A 75 0.84 0.59 9.64
C GLN A 75 0.69 2.05 10.09
N TYR A 76 -0.27 2.28 10.99
CA TYR A 76 -0.36 3.52 11.75
C TYR A 76 0.89 3.66 12.63
N THR A 77 1.45 4.86 12.68
CA THR A 77 2.65 5.18 13.45
C THR A 77 2.42 6.42 14.30
N THR A 78 3.19 6.56 15.37
CA THR A 78 3.18 7.77 16.21
C THR A 78 4.59 8.35 16.26
N LYS A 79 4.76 9.55 16.83
CA LYS A 79 6.10 10.14 17.05
C LYS A 79 7.02 9.29 17.94
N LYS A 80 6.50 8.28 18.63
CA LYS A 80 7.25 7.40 19.55
C LYS A 80 7.25 5.94 19.12
N SER A 81 6.58 5.57 18.02
CA SER A 81 6.41 4.17 17.62
C SER A 81 6.26 3.98 16.12
N GLY A 82 6.55 2.76 15.66
CA GLY A 82 6.30 2.36 14.28
C GLY A 82 7.46 2.59 13.31
N TYR A 83 8.68 2.75 13.82
CA TYR A 83 9.90 2.84 13.01
C TYR A 83 10.24 1.53 12.25
N HIS A 84 9.75 0.39 12.74
CA HIS A 84 9.81 -0.91 12.07
C HIS A 84 8.40 -1.50 11.94
N THR A 85 8.23 -2.46 11.03
CA THR A 85 6.96 -3.19 10.85
C THR A 85 7.06 -4.61 11.41
N PRO A 86 6.37 -4.96 12.51
CA PRO A 86 6.42 -6.32 13.06
C PRO A 86 5.75 -7.33 12.12
N ALA A 87 6.16 -8.59 12.18
CA ALA A 87 5.71 -9.64 11.25
C ALA A 87 4.18 -9.76 11.12
N LYS A 88 3.44 -9.62 12.23
CA LYS A 88 1.96 -9.60 12.20
C LYS A 88 1.43 -8.45 11.35
N ALA A 89 1.98 -7.24 11.51
CA ALA A 89 1.58 -6.08 10.73
C ALA A 89 1.96 -6.22 9.25
N ILE A 90 3.11 -6.85 8.93
CA ILE A 90 3.48 -7.17 7.54
C ILE A 90 2.39 -7.97 6.86
N ASN A 91 1.96 -9.07 7.50
CA ASN A 91 0.89 -9.92 6.97
C ASN A 91 -0.42 -9.14 6.83
N THR A 92 -0.84 -8.40 7.87
CA THR A 92 -2.06 -7.60 7.83
C THR A 92 -2.06 -6.55 6.71
N ILE A 93 -0.94 -5.85 6.50
CA ILE A 93 -0.79 -4.85 5.43
C ILE A 93 -0.82 -5.52 4.05
N PHE A 94 -0.12 -6.63 3.90
CA PHE A 94 -0.05 -7.38 2.65
C PHE A 94 -1.42 -7.92 2.26
N ASP A 95 -2.11 -8.60 3.18
CA ASP A 95 -3.45 -9.14 2.98
C ASP A 95 -4.46 -8.03 2.67
N CYS A 96 -4.37 -6.89 3.35
CA CYS A 96 -5.21 -5.73 3.08
C CYS A 96 -5.09 -5.28 1.61
N GLY A 97 -3.87 -5.12 1.08
CA GLY A 97 -3.67 -4.76 -0.32
C GLY A 97 -4.11 -5.87 -1.29
N LEU A 98 -3.76 -7.11 -1.00
CA LEU A 98 -4.04 -8.25 -1.86
C LEU A 98 -5.55 -8.48 -2.02
N GLU A 99 -6.29 -8.53 -0.91
CA GLU A 99 -7.74 -8.75 -0.91
C GLU A 99 -8.50 -7.56 -1.52
N THR A 100 -7.98 -6.35 -1.37
CA THR A 100 -8.54 -5.16 -2.02
C THR A 100 -8.48 -5.28 -3.55
N CYS A 101 -7.31 -5.68 -4.08
CA CYS A 101 -7.16 -5.88 -5.53
C CYS A 101 -7.99 -7.08 -6.03
N LYS A 102 -8.02 -8.21 -5.31
CA LYS A 102 -8.86 -9.35 -5.69
C LYS A 102 -10.34 -8.98 -5.79
N LYS A 103 -10.86 -8.14 -4.88
CA LYS A 103 -12.26 -7.69 -4.93
C LYS A 103 -12.57 -6.80 -6.14
N HIS A 104 -11.59 -6.07 -6.67
CA HIS A 104 -11.78 -5.16 -7.81
C HIS A 104 -11.47 -5.81 -9.16
N PHE A 105 -10.60 -6.82 -9.18
CA PHE A 105 -10.09 -7.46 -10.41
C PHE A 105 -10.46 -8.95 -10.50
N ASN A 106 -11.39 -9.45 -9.69
CA ASN A 106 -11.95 -10.79 -9.84
C ASN A 106 -12.84 -10.84 -11.08
#